data_AF-A0A518DGH5-F1
#
_entry.id   AF-A0A518DGH5-F1
#
_cell.length_a   1.000
_cell.length_b   1.000
_cell.length_c   1.000
_cell.angle_alpha   90.00
_cell.angle_beta   90.00
_cell.angle_gamma   90.00
#
_symmetry.space_group_name_H-M   'P 1'
#
loop_
_entity.id
_entity.type
_entity.pdbx_description
1 polymer ?
#
loop_
_entity_poly.entity_id
_entity_poly.type
_entity_poly.pdbx_seq_one_letter_code
_entity_poly.pdbx_strand_id
1 'polypeptide(L)'
;MTARSERENDRPTRSSVTAVKCTCGYLQRAADEPGTPIVFDATTNEYLFVYPQQEGPGLADLVIYHCPFCGGAAPASKRQLLFHVVPSAEVSRLKELMRPIRSIRQAFERLGAPESDDPAGFTVTSDEAGGVAGSVVPSRKLTYRSLSTVADVNVIERLDGSIGFSFSGKFLRPDEADASL
;
A
#
# COMPACT_ATOMS: atom_id res chain seq x y z
N MET A 1 12.91 0.54 -24.97
CA MET A 1 12.57 -0.44 -23.91
C MET A 1 13.89 -0.98 -23.36
N THR A 2 14.46 -0.31 -22.37
CA THR A 2 15.70 -0.73 -21.70
C THR A 2 15.38 -1.90 -20.77
N ALA A 3 16.16 -2.98 -20.86
CA ALA A 3 16.06 -4.13 -19.96
C ALA A 3 16.22 -3.61 -18.51
N ARG A 4 15.18 -3.78 -17.69
CA ARG A 4 15.33 -3.65 -16.23
C ARG A 4 16.41 -4.64 -15.82
N SER A 5 17.49 -4.12 -15.24
CA SER A 5 18.64 -4.91 -14.78
C SER A 5 18.14 -6.00 -13.83
N GLU A 6 18.55 -7.26 -14.07
CA GLU A 6 18.21 -8.44 -13.26
C GLU A 6 18.42 -8.23 -11.74
N ARG A 7 19.26 -7.26 -11.34
CA ARG A 7 19.49 -6.86 -9.94
C ARG A 7 18.28 -6.23 -9.22
N GLU A 8 17.22 -5.84 -9.92
CA GLU A 8 16.04 -5.23 -9.28
C GLU A 8 15.20 -6.27 -8.49
N ASN A 9 15.29 -7.56 -8.84
CA ASN A 9 14.50 -8.64 -8.23
C ASN A 9 15.06 -9.20 -6.92
N ASP A 10 16.29 -8.86 -6.53
CA ASP A 10 16.93 -9.43 -5.32
C ASP A 10 16.65 -8.63 -4.04
N ARG A 11 15.92 -7.51 -4.15
CA ARG A 11 15.64 -6.64 -3.00
C ARG A 11 14.49 -7.19 -2.15
N PRO A 12 14.60 -7.22 -0.81
CA PRO A 12 13.53 -7.72 0.06
C PRO A 12 12.20 -6.97 -0.08
N THR A 13 12.25 -5.69 -0.43
CA THR A 13 11.07 -4.86 -0.72
C THR A 13 11.38 -3.89 -1.87
N ARG A 14 10.35 -3.41 -2.57
CA ARG A 14 10.49 -2.36 -3.60
C ARG A 14 11.05 -1.04 -3.05
N SER A 15 10.82 -0.79 -1.76
CA SER A 15 11.30 0.41 -1.07
C SER A 15 12.76 0.27 -0.63
N SER A 16 13.33 -0.94 -0.69
CA SER A 16 14.72 -1.14 -0.36
C SER A 16 15.63 -0.60 -1.47
N VAL A 17 16.68 0.13 -1.10
CA VAL A 17 17.76 0.56 -2.02
C VAL A 17 18.92 -0.45 -2.09
N THR A 18 18.89 -1.50 -1.27
CA THR A 18 19.93 -2.55 -1.21
C THR A 18 19.32 -3.95 -1.13
N ALA A 19 20.02 -4.95 -1.66
CA ALA A 19 19.71 -6.38 -1.47
C ALA A 19 20.52 -7.01 -0.31
N VAL A 20 21.54 -6.31 0.20
CA VAL A 20 22.39 -6.80 1.29
C VAL A 20 21.59 -6.78 2.59
N LYS A 21 21.36 -7.95 3.20
CA LYS A 21 20.60 -8.07 4.45
C LYS A 21 21.34 -7.39 5.61
N CYS A 22 20.58 -6.83 6.55
CA CYS A 22 21.12 -6.38 7.82
C CYS A 22 21.72 -7.56 8.60
N THR A 23 22.96 -7.40 9.08
CA THR A 23 23.68 -8.42 9.88
C THR A 23 24.22 -7.88 11.20
N CYS A 24 24.12 -6.58 11.47
CA CYS A 24 24.67 -5.99 12.70
C CYS A 24 23.79 -6.19 13.94
N GLY A 25 22.59 -6.73 13.77
CA GLY A 25 21.62 -7.02 14.84
C GLY A 25 21.01 -5.80 15.51
N TYR A 26 21.26 -4.58 15.02
CA TYR A 26 20.75 -3.35 15.66
C TYR A 26 19.22 -3.33 15.76
N LEU A 27 18.50 -3.65 14.68
CA LEU A 27 17.03 -3.57 14.66
C LEU A 27 16.40 -4.48 15.71
N GLN A 28 16.91 -5.71 15.83
CA GLN A 28 16.44 -6.65 16.85
C GLN A 28 16.75 -6.15 18.25
N ARG A 29 17.99 -5.74 18.53
CA ARG A 29 18.38 -5.22 19.86
C ARG A 29 17.55 -4.01 20.26
N ALA A 30 17.30 -3.07 19.34
CA ALA A 30 16.47 -1.91 19.60
C ALA A 30 15.02 -2.33 19.90
N ALA A 31 14.46 -3.24 19.10
CA ALA A 31 13.11 -3.77 19.33
C ALA A 31 12.94 -4.51 20.66
N ASP A 32 14.01 -5.15 21.15
CA ASP A 32 14.02 -5.84 22.44
C ASP A 32 14.30 -4.91 23.63
N GLU A 33 14.80 -3.69 23.39
CA GLU A 33 15.17 -2.73 24.43
C GLU A 33 13.95 -1.88 24.87
N PRO A 34 13.53 -1.97 26.14
CA PRO A 34 12.41 -1.18 26.63
C PRO A 34 12.68 0.32 26.49
N GLY A 35 11.70 1.05 25.95
CA GLY A 35 11.77 2.51 25.81
C GLY A 35 12.33 3.00 24.49
N THR A 36 12.83 2.12 23.61
CA THR A 36 13.04 2.52 22.21
C THR A 36 11.70 2.58 21.47
N PRO A 37 11.56 3.46 20.46
CA PRO A 37 10.35 3.52 19.66
C PRO A 37 10.31 2.43 18.57
N ILE A 38 11.30 1.53 18.50
CA ILE A 38 11.34 0.50 17.47
C ILE A 38 10.58 -0.73 17.98
N VAL A 39 9.62 -1.21 17.21
CA VAL A 39 8.85 -2.41 17.51
C VAL A 39 8.95 -3.37 16.33
N PHE A 40 9.03 -4.68 16.61
CA PHE A 40 8.92 -5.70 15.58
C PHE A 40 7.47 -6.20 15.51
N ASP A 41 6.82 -6.03 14.36
CA ASP A 41 5.51 -6.64 14.07
C ASP A 41 5.72 -8.00 13.41
N ALA A 42 5.49 -9.06 14.17
CA ALA A 42 5.62 -10.44 13.69
C ALA A 42 4.60 -10.80 12.60
N THR A 43 3.45 -10.12 12.56
CA THR A 43 2.38 -10.38 11.58
C THR A 43 2.84 -9.97 10.19
N THR A 44 3.36 -8.75 10.06
CA THR A 44 3.89 -8.23 8.80
C THR A 44 5.38 -8.54 8.59
N ASN A 45 6.08 -9.08 9.59
CA ASN A 45 7.53 -9.31 9.57
C ASN A 45 8.32 -8.01 9.32
N GLU A 46 7.91 -6.91 9.95
CA GLU A 46 8.47 -5.58 9.77
C GLU A 46 8.97 -4.97 11.08
N TYR A 47 10.00 -4.13 10.99
CA TYR A 47 10.36 -3.23 12.08
C TYR A 47 9.68 -1.88 11.82
N LEU A 48 9.07 -1.32 12.86
CA LEU A 48 8.31 -0.08 12.81
C LEU A 48 8.92 0.90 13.82
N PHE A 49 9.05 2.16 13.45
CA PHE A 49 9.08 3.22 14.44
C PHE A 49 7.65 3.53 14.88
N VAL A 50 7.39 3.54 16.18
CA VAL A 50 6.06 3.72 16.76
C VAL A 50 6.09 4.93 17.68
N TYR A 51 5.21 5.91 17.43
CA TYR A 51 5.12 7.16 18.18
C TYR A 51 3.68 7.44 18.61
N PRO A 52 3.45 8.05 19.79
CA PRO A 52 2.13 8.56 20.15
C PRO A 52 1.64 9.58 19.12
N GLN A 53 0.39 9.47 18.69
CA GLN A 53 -0.23 10.54 17.90
C GLN A 53 -0.40 11.78 18.78
N GLN A 54 -0.13 12.97 18.21
CA GLN A 54 -0.32 14.23 18.94
C GLN A 54 -1.80 14.52 19.22
N GLU A 55 -2.69 14.07 18.33
CA GLU A 55 -4.12 14.26 18.44
C GLU A 55 -4.84 12.91 18.31
N GLY A 56 -5.49 12.48 19.40
CA GLY A 56 -6.32 11.27 19.43
C GLY A 56 -5.65 10.04 20.06
N PRO A 57 -6.46 9.00 20.35
CA PRO A 57 -5.95 7.74 20.88
C PRO A 57 -5.30 6.93 19.75
N GLY A 58 -4.02 6.58 19.88
CA GLY A 58 -3.36 5.70 18.93
C GLY A 58 -1.85 5.89 18.85
N LEU A 59 -1.21 5.03 18.06
CA LEU A 59 0.20 5.12 17.71
C LEU A 59 0.30 5.31 16.19
N ALA A 60 1.10 6.28 15.76
CA ALA A 60 1.54 6.40 14.39
C ALA A 60 2.75 5.48 14.19
N ASP A 61 2.83 4.81 13.03
CA ASP A 61 3.91 3.92 12.70
C ASP A 61 4.62 4.30 11.39
N LEU A 62 5.92 3.98 11.32
CA LEU A 62 6.74 4.15 10.12
C LEU A 62 7.58 2.89 9.90
N VAL A 63 7.41 2.26 8.73
CA VAL A 63 8.14 1.04 8.36
C VAL A 63 9.62 1.32 8.13
N ILE A 64 10.49 0.53 8.76
CA ILE A 64 11.93 0.58 8.60
C ILE A 64 12.37 -0.41 7.53
N TYR A 65 12.76 0.10 6.36
CA TYR A 65 13.26 -0.73 5.25
C TYR A 65 14.77 -1.00 5.33
N HIS A 66 15.53 -0.19 6.05
CA HIS A 66 16.99 -0.28 6.18
C HIS A 66 17.42 -0.10 7.62
N CYS A 67 18.46 -0.83 8.00
CA CYS A 67 19.13 -0.60 9.27
C CYS A 67 19.87 0.76 9.22
N PRO A 68 19.60 1.70 10.15
CA PRO A 68 20.27 3.00 10.14
C PRO A 68 21.76 2.94 10.49
N PHE A 69 22.26 1.78 10.97
CA PHE A 69 23.65 1.61 11.38
C PHE A 69 24.52 0.95 10.30
N CYS A 70 24.06 -0.16 9.72
CA CYS A 70 24.84 -0.87 8.70
C CYS A 70 24.34 -0.65 7.27
N GLY A 71 23.21 0.04 7.07
CA GLY A 71 22.59 0.25 5.76
C GLY A 71 21.96 -1.01 5.14
N GLY A 72 22.10 -2.17 5.80
CA GLY A 72 21.53 -3.43 5.31
C GLY A 72 19.99 -3.42 5.32
N ALA A 73 19.39 -4.11 4.36
CA ALA A 73 17.95 -4.25 4.22
C ALA A 73 17.34 -4.97 5.43
N ALA A 74 16.19 -4.45 5.90
CA ALA A 74 15.34 -5.13 6.85
C ALA A 74 14.75 -6.43 6.23
N PRO A 75 14.19 -7.35 7.05
CA PRO A 75 13.51 -8.53 6.55
C PRO A 75 12.40 -8.19 5.54
N ALA A 76 12.11 -9.14 4.64
CA ALA A 76 11.03 -8.97 3.67
C ALA A 76 9.68 -8.88 4.37
N SER A 77 8.88 -7.89 3.97
CA SER A 77 7.51 -7.70 4.46
C SER A 77 6.60 -8.84 3.99
N LYS A 78 5.79 -9.35 4.92
CA LYS A 78 4.67 -10.25 4.68
C LYS A 78 3.34 -9.51 4.46
N ARG A 79 3.32 -8.17 4.49
CA ARG A 79 2.08 -7.38 4.35
C ARG A 79 1.30 -7.73 3.08
N GLN A 80 1.98 -8.05 1.98
CA GLN A 80 1.33 -8.48 0.73
C GLN A 80 0.51 -9.78 0.87
N LEU A 81 0.86 -10.62 1.84
CA LEU A 81 0.15 -11.88 2.14
C LEU A 81 -1.12 -11.64 2.95
N LEU A 82 -1.36 -10.43 3.45
CA LEU A 82 -2.57 -10.07 4.19
C LEU A 82 -3.74 -9.67 3.27
N PHE A 83 -3.53 -9.70 1.96
CA PHE A 83 -4.53 -9.30 0.98
C PHE A 83 -4.70 -10.38 -0.08
N HIS A 84 -5.90 -10.53 -0.60
CA HIS A 84 -6.15 -11.37 -1.76
C HIS A 84 -5.31 -10.92 -2.96
N VAL A 85 -4.65 -11.87 -3.60
CA VAL A 85 -4.10 -11.65 -4.94
C VAL A 85 -5.27 -11.52 -5.92
N VAL A 86 -5.40 -10.37 -6.58
CA VAL A 86 -6.46 -10.17 -7.58
C VAL A 86 -6.07 -10.89 -8.88
N PRO A 87 -6.78 -11.95 -9.31
CA PRO A 87 -6.42 -12.69 -10.50
C PRO A 87 -6.47 -11.81 -11.75
N SER A 88 -5.61 -12.10 -12.74
CA SER A 88 -5.55 -11.33 -14.00
C SER A 88 -6.89 -11.32 -14.76
N ALA A 89 -7.63 -12.43 -14.72
CA ALA A 89 -8.96 -12.54 -15.29
C ALA A 89 -9.95 -11.57 -14.61
N GLU A 90 -9.88 -11.46 -13.28
CA GLU A 90 -10.74 -10.55 -12.51
C GLU A 90 -10.38 -9.09 -12.77
N VAL A 91 -9.08 -8.76 -12.81
CA VAL A 91 -8.62 -7.42 -13.23
C VAL A 91 -9.16 -7.07 -14.61
N SER A 92 -9.16 -8.01 -15.56
CA SER A 92 -9.67 -7.79 -16.92
C SER A 92 -11.17 -7.54 -16.93
N ARG A 93 -11.94 -8.34 -16.18
CA ARG A 93 -13.39 -8.15 -16.00
C ARG A 93 -13.71 -6.77 -15.41
N LEU A 94 -12.99 -6.38 -14.35
CA LEU A 94 -13.18 -5.09 -13.70
C LEU A 94 -12.81 -3.92 -14.62
N LYS A 95 -11.73 -4.03 -15.40
CA LYS A 95 -11.36 -3.02 -16.41
C LYS A 95 -12.46 -2.82 -17.45
N GLU A 96 -13.04 -3.91 -17.96
CA GLU A 96 -14.13 -3.83 -18.93
C GLU A 96 -15.39 -3.19 -18.32
N LEU A 97 -15.72 -3.53 -17.07
CA LEU A 97 -16.81 -2.91 -16.33
C LEU A 97 -16.62 -1.40 -16.12
N MET A 98 -15.38 -0.96 -15.87
CA MET A 98 -15.04 0.47 -15.70
C MET A 98 -14.90 1.23 -17.03
N ARG A 99 -14.71 0.51 -18.15
CA ARG A 99 -14.42 1.10 -19.46
C ARG A 99 -15.41 2.18 -19.92
N PRO A 100 -16.73 2.18 -19.65
CA PRO A 100 -17.61 3.25 -20.09
C PRO A 100 -17.71 4.44 -19.13
N ILE A 101 -17.10 4.36 -17.94
CA ILE A 101 -17.26 5.37 -16.88
C ILE A 101 -16.17 6.44 -17.03
N ARG A 102 -16.57 7.72 -17.08
CA ARG A 102 -15.68 8.88 -17.29
C ARG A 102 -15.82 9.97 -16.24
N SER A 103 -16.80 9.84 -15.34
CA SER A 103 -17.02 10.78 -14.24
C SER A 103 -17.61 10.06 -13.03
N ILE A 104 -17.54 10.71 -11.86
CA ILE A 104 -18.17 10.23 -10.63
C ILE A 104 -19.67 10.03 -10.80
N ARG A 105 -20.34 10.97 -11.47
CA ARG A 105 -21.78 10.84 -11.75
C ARG A 105 -22.11 9.56 -12.52
N GLN A 106 -21.32 9.24 -13.56
CA GLN A 106 -21.51 8.00 -14.31
C GLN A 106 -21.22 6.75 -13.46
N ALA A 107 -20.30 6.84 -12.48
CA ALA A 107 -20.04 5.76 -11.55
C ALA A 107 -21.28 5.49 -10.68
N PHE A 108 -21.90 6.54 -10.11
CA PHE A 108 -23.17 6.40 -9.38
C PHE A 108 -24.29 5.84 -10.25
N GLU A 109 -24.48 6.36 -11.47
CA GLU A 109 -25.54 5.93 -12.39
C GLU A 109 -25.39 4.46 -12.80
N ARG A 110 -24.15 3.95 -12.96
CA ARG A 110 -23.90 2.59 -13.47
C ARG A 110 -23.60 1.54 -12.41
N LEU A 111 -22.89 1.93 -11.36
CA LEU A 111 -22.42 1.02 -10.31
C LEU A 111 -23.29 1.09 -9.05
N GLY A 112 -24.16 2.12 -8.94
CA GLY A 112 -24.93 2.39 -7.76
C GLY A 112 -24.15 3.19 -6.71
N ALA A 113 -24.71 3.23 -5.49
CA ALA A 113 -24.06 3.88 -4.36
C ALA A 113 -22.81 3.07 -3.92
N PRO A 114 -21.65 3.71 -3.72
CA PRO A 114 -20.48 3.05 -3.16
C PRO A 114 -20.67 2.79 -1.67
N GLU A 115 -19.94 1.83 -1.13
CA GLU A 115 -19.94 1.56 0.31
C GLU A 115 -19.15 2.63 1.10
N SER A 116 -18.25 3.37 0.45
CA SER A 116 -17.54 4.52 1.03
C SER A 116 -17.32 5.61 -0.02
N ASP A 117 -17.47 6.85 0.43
CA ASP A 117 -17.29 8.07 -0.35
C ASP A 117 -16.48 9.06 0.49
N ASP A 118 -15.20 9.17 0.16
CA ASP A 118 -14.24 10.00 0.88
C ASP A 118 -14.00 11.30 0.07
N PRO A 119 -14.67 12.41 0.42
CA PRO A 119 -14.60 13.66 -0.35
C PRO A 119 -13.27 14.41 -0.20
N ALA A 120 -12.45 14.05 0.79
CA ALA A 120 -11.22 14.74 1.17
C ALA A 120 -9.97 13.84 1.07
N GLY A 121 -9.98 12.85 0.17
CA GLY A 121 -8.78 12.05 -0.06
C GLY A 121 -7.63 12.92 -0.58
N PHE A 122 -6.40 12.61 -0.18
CA PHE A 122 -5.21 13.21 -0.78
C PHE A 122 -4.50 12.14 -1.61
N THR A 123 -4.27 12.43 -2.89
CA THR A 123 -3.36 11.62 -3.70
C THR A 123 -2.00 12.29 -3.71
N VAL A 124 -0.97 11.55 -3.29
CA VAL A 124 0.43 11.98 -3.43
C VAL A 124 0.93 11.52 -4.80
N THR A 125 1.31 12.45 -5.66
CA THR A 125 2.06 12.11 -6.87
C THR A 125 3.55 12.08 -6.54
N SER A 126 4.16 10.90 -6.60
CA SER A 126 5.61 10.75 -6.41
C SER A 126 6.34 11.00 -7.73
N ASP A 127 6.92 12.20 -7.90
CA ASP A 127 7.98 12.43 -8.91
C ASP A 127 9.35 12.51 -8.23
N GLU A 128 9.65 11.52 -7.39
CA GLU A 128 10.90 11.47 -6.60
C GLU A 128 12.16 11.30 -7.47
N ALA A 129 12.02 10.83 -8.72
CA ALA A 129 13.14 10.64 -9.63
C ALA A 129 13.59 11.92 -10.36
N GLY A 130 12.79 13.00 -10.35
CA GLY A 130 13.02 14.20 -11.15
C GLY A 130 13.51 15.43 -10.38
N GLY A 131 13.63 15.35 -9.04
CA GLY A 131 13.93 16.52 -8.20
C GLY A 131 12.78 17.54 -8.10
N VAL A 132 11.59 17.20 -8.61
CA VAL A 132 10.36 17.98 -8.44
C VAL A 132 9.68 17.46 -7.18
N ALA A 133 9.36 18.35 -6.24
CA ALA A 133 8.61 17.96 -5.05
C ALA A 133 7.28 17.33 -5.46
N GLY A 134 6.95 16.18 -4.86
CA GLY A 134 5.65 15.55 -5.08
C GLY A 134 4.52 16.52 -4.76
N SER A 135 3.46 16.50 -5.56
CA SER A 135 2.27 17.32 -5.31
C SER A 135 1.25 16.50 -4.54
N VAL A 136 0.69 17.10 -3.49
CA VAL A 136 -0.47 16.55 -2.79
C VAL A 136 -1.70 17.17 -3.43
N VAL A 137 -2.43 16.36 -4.19
CA VAL A 137 -3.61 16.82 -4.91
C VAL A 137 -4.85 16.28 -4.20
N PRO A 138 -5.78 17.16 -3.75
CA PRO A 138 -7.04 16.69 -3.20
C PRO A 138 -7.82 15.92 -4.28
N SER A 139 -8.38 14.79 -3.89
CA SER A 139 -9.08 13.85 -4.75
C SER A 139 -10.23 13.21 -3.99
N ARG A 140 -11.42 13.15 -4.58
CA ARG A 140 -12.53 12.36 -4.04
C ARG A 140 -12.31 10.89 -4.39
N LYS A 141 -12.54 9.99 -3.44
CA LYS A 141 -12.40 8.56 -3.64
C LYS A 141 -13.69 7.84 -3.31
N LEU A 142 -14.23 7.08 -4.26
CA LEU A 142 -15.32 6.13 -4.03
C LEU A 142 -14.75 4.72 -3.93
N THR A 143 -15.23 3.95 -2.96
CA THR A 143 -14.84 2.56 -2.78
C THR A 143 -16.04 1.64 -2.96
N TYR A 144 -15.96 0.77 -3.97
CA TYR A 144 -16.94 -0.26 -4.29
C TYR A 144 -16.43 -1.64 -3.88
N ARG A 145 -16.96 -2.19 -2.78
CA ARG A 145 -16.56 -3.49 -2.21
C ARG A 145 -17.40 -4.65 -2.75
N SER A 146 -18.63 -4.41 -3.19
CA SER A 146 -19.53 -5.47 -3.69
C SER A 146 -19.26 -5.92 -5.12
N LEU A 147 -18.47 -5.16 -5.91
CA LEU A 147 -18.23 -5.47 -7.33
C LEU A 147 -17.33 -6.69 -7.56
N SER A 148 -16.59 -7.15 -6.55
CA SER A 148 -15.71 -8.31 -6.60
C SER A 148 -15.63 -8.98 -5.23
N THR A 149 -15.48 -10.30 -5.20
CA THR A 149 -15.26 -11.05 -3.95
C THR A 149 -13.82 -10.91 -3.43
N VAL A 150 -12.85 -10.61 -4.31
CA VAL A 150 -11.42 -10.60 -3.99
C VAL A 150 -10.78 -9.21 -4.08
N ALA A 151 -11.47 -8.23 -4.65
CA ALA A 151 -10.93 -6.87 -4.83
C ALA A 151 -11.89 -5.78 -4.35
N ASP A 152 -11.32 -4.72 -3.80
CA ASP A 152 -11.98 -3.43 -3.68
C ASP A 152 -11.70 -2.61 -4.94
N VAL A 153 -12.76 -2.03 -5.50
CA VAL A 153 -12.69 -1.18 -6.69
C VAL A 153 -12.74 0.27 -6.24
N ASN A 154 -11.68 1.03 -6.51
CA ASN A 154 -11.60 2.42 -6.14
C ASN A 154 -11.77 3.30 -7.39
N VAL A 155 -12.69 4.27 -7.32
CA VAL A 155 -12.85 5.32 -8.34
C VAL A 155 -12.31 6.62 -7.74
N ILE A 156 -11.32 7.24 -8.37
CA ILE A 156 -10.62 8.41 -7.85
C ILE A 156 -10.86 9.57 -8.81
N GLU A 157 -11.55 10.62 -8.36
CA GLU A 157 -11.72 11.86 -9.11
C GLU A 157 -10.54 12.80 -8.87
N ARG A 158 -9.94 13.27 -9.97
CA ARG A 158 -8.86 14.25 -9.96
C ARG A 158 -9.44 15.65 -10.09
N LEU A 159 -8.61 16.67 -9.84
CA LEU A 159 -9.02 18.07 -9.92
C LEU A 159 -9.50 18.53 -11.30
N ASP A 160 -9.04 17.87 -12.37
CA ASP A 160 -9.48 18.14 -13.74
C ASP A 160 -10.83 17.48 -14.08
N GLY A 161 -11.47 16.82 -13.10
CA GLY A 161 -12.71 16.07 -13.27
C GLY A 161 -12.53 14.72 -13.97
N SER A 162 -11.31 14.36 -14.38
CA SER A 162 -11.02 13.03 -14.87
C SER A 162 -11.04 12.03 -13.72
N ILE A 163 -11.38 10.77 -14.02
CA ILE A 163 -11.37 9.69 -13.04
C ILE A 163 -10.30 8.66 -13.36
N GLY A 164 -9.67 8.15 -12.30
CA GLY A 164 -8.82 6.96 -12.33
C GLY A 164 -9.51 5.79 -11.64
N PHE A 165 -9.08 4.57 -12.00
CA PHE A 165 -9.52 3.34 -11.35
C PHE A 165 -8.31 2.62 -10.77
N SER A 166 -8.46 2.06 -9.56
CA SER A 166 -7.49 1.12 -9.00
C SER A 166 -8.21 -0.05 -8.35
N PHE A 167 -7.56 -1.21 -8.40
CA PHE A 167 -8.05 -2.45 -7.80
C PHE A 167 -7.07 -2.87 -6.73
N SER A 168 -7.56 -3.04 -5.51
CA SER A 168 -6.77 -3.52 -4.37
C SER A 168 -7.34 -4.84 -3.89
N GLY A 169 -6.47 -5.81 -3.59
CA GLY A 169 -6.90 -7.05 -2.93
C GLY A 169 -7.63 -6.75 -1.63
N LYS A 170 -8.72 -7.46 -1.35
CA LYS A 170 -9.39 -7.38 -0.06
C LYS A 170 -8.51 -7.96 1.03
N PHE A 171 -8.60 -7.39 2.23
CA PHE A 171 -7.90 -7.92 3.40
C PHE A 171 -8.40 -9.33 3.70
N LEU A 172 -7.48 -10.29 3.81
CA LEU A 172 -7.76 -11.64 4.27
C LEU A 172 -8.05 -11.57 5.76
N ARG A 173 -9.20 -12.10 6.19
CA ARG A 173 -9.43 -12.20 7.62
C ARG A 173 -8.43 -13.17 8.25
N PRO A 174 -8.09 -13.04 9.54
CA PRO A 174 -7.11 -13.92 10.19
C PRO A 174 -7.41 -15.41 10.00
N ASP A 175 -8.69 -15.80 9.96
CA ASP A 175 -9.15 -17.17 9.72
C ASP A 175 -8.94 -17.66 8.28
N GLU A 176 -8.82 -16.75 7.31
CA GLU A 176 -8.60 -17.05 5.89
C GLU A 176 -7.12 -17.01 5.50
N ALA A 177 -6.30 -16.29 6.26
CA ALA A 177 -4.87 -16.12 5.98
C ALA A 177 -4.08 -17.43 6.13
N ASP A 178 -4.43 -18.27 7.12
CA ASP A 178 -3.74 -19.54 7.38
C ASP A 178 -4.02 -20.61 6.30
N ALA A 179 -5.13 -20.49 5.56
CA ALA A 179 -5.51 -21.44 4.51
C ALA A 179 -4.85 -21.18 3.15
N SER A 180 -4.13 -20.06 3.01
CA SER A 180 -3.56 -19.59 1.74
C SER A 180 -2.03 -19.74 1.64
N LEU A 181 -1.38 -20.25 2.69
CA LEU A 181 0.05 -20.55 2.75
C LEU A 181 0.34 -22.01 2.38
#